data_AF-A0A2X1VLK1-F1
#
_entry.id   AF-A0A2X1VLK1-F1
#
_cell.length_a   1.000
_cell.length_b   1.000
_cell.length_c   1.000
_cell.angle_alpha   90.00
_cell.angle_beta   90.00
_cell.angle_gamma   90.00
#
_symmetry.space_group_name_H-M   'P 1'
#
loop_
_entity.id
_entity.type
_entity.pdbx_description
1 polymer ?
#
loop_
_entity_poly.entity_id
_entity_poly.type
_entity_poly.pdbx_seq_one_letter_code
_entity_poly.pdbx_strand_id
1 'polypeptide(L)'
;MKRTAINNIDEKLDIIGHLNNEHSDDLLVIANYYGTQSPYQHTQVQDIYEEGVLLHVVTMNGIADEVFIEFSIKGTLEERILYLAFYAMTKQGLSLTGNKHKFLK
;
A
#
# COMPACT_ATOMS: atom_id res chain seq x y z
N MET A 1 -0.49 -16.29 7.99
CA MET A 1 -1.06 -15.54 6.85
C MET A 1 -0.79 -16.33 5.58
N LYS A 2 -1.80 -16.52 4.73
CA LYS A 2 -1.62 -17.17 3.43
C LYS A 2 -1.16 -16.12 2.42
N ARG A 3 -0.23 -16.49 1.54
CA ARG A 3 0.35 -15.63 0.50
C ARG A 3 0.18 -16.34 -0.84
N THR A 4 -1.03 -16.30 -1.37
CA THR A 4 -1.34 -16.92 -2.66
C THR A 4 -0.90 -15.97 -3.77
N ALA A 5 -0.03 -16.45 -4.66
CA ALA A 5 0.46 -15.64 -5.77
C ALA A 5 -0.68 -15.27 -6.72
N ILE A 6 -0.65 -14.03 -7.23
CA ILE A 6 -1.55 -13.58 -8.30
C ILE A 6 -1.16 -14.27 -9.60
N ASN A 7 -2.15 -14.79 -10.32
CA ASN A 7 -1.93 -15.54 -11.55
C ASN A 7 -1.50 -14.65 -12.73
N ASN A 8 -2.03 -13.42 -12.82
CA ASN A 8 -1.65 -12.47 -13.87
C ASN A 8 -0.42 -11.67 -13.46
N ILE A 9 0.76 -12.20 -13.79
CA ILE A 9 2.05 -11.64 -13.36
C ILE A 9 2.32 -10.28 -14.02
N ASP A 10 1.98 -10.11 -15.30
CA ASP A 10 2.25 -8.87 -16.03
C ASP A 10 1.46 -7.71 -15.44
N GLU A 11 0.15 -7.89 -15.25
CA GLU A 11 -0.72 -6.90 -14.57
C GLU A 11 -0.22 -6.59 -13.16
N LYS A 12 0.23 -7.60 -12.40
CA LYS A 12 0.79 -7.38 -11.06
C LYS A 12 2.03 -6.48 -11.13
N LEU A 13 2.96 -6.76 -12.04
CA LEU A 13 4.21 -6.00 -12.16
C LEU A 13 3.96 -4.56 -12.61
N ASP A 14 3.01 -4.34 -13.52
CA ASP A 14 2.60 -3.01 -13.96
C ASP A 14 2.04 -2.19 -12.78
N ILE A 15 1.18 -2.79 -11.96
CA ILE A 15 0.60 -2.15 -10.78
C ILE A 15 1.68 -1.83 -9.74
N ILE A 16 2.59 -2.78 -9.45
CA ILE A 16 3.70 -2.54 -8.53
C ILE A 16 4.57 -1.37 -9.03
N GLY A 17 4.89 -1.35 -10.32
CA GLY A 17 5.67 -0.29 -10.93
C GLY A 17 4.99 1.08 -10.83
N HIS A 18 3.71 1.15 -11.19
CA HIS A 18 2.93 2.38 -11.11
C HIS A 18 2.83 2.91 -9.66
N LEU A 19 2.50 2.04 -8.69
CA LEU A 19 2.37 2.43 -7.28
C LEU A 19 3.69 2.93 -6.69
N ASN A 20 4.80 2.25 -6.97
CA ASN A 20 6.11 2.63 -6.45
C ASN A 20 6.63 3.95 -7.05
N ASN A 21 6.25 4.26 -8.30
CA ASN A 21 6.68 5.48 -8.97
C ASN A 21 5.79 6.70 -8.66
N GLU A 22 4.48 6.51 -8.56
CA GLU A 22 3.51 7.61 -8.53
C GLU A 22 2.80 7.79 -7.18
N HIS A 23 2.79 6.75 -6.33
CA HIS A 23 1.95 6.68 -5.13
C HIS A 23 2.72 6.36 -3.84
N SER A 24 4.02 6.66 -3.79
CA SER A 24 4.85 6.40 -2.61
C SER A 24 4.35 7.09 -1.33
N ASP A 25 3.80 8.32 -1.45
CA ASP A 25 3.18 9.04 -0.32
C ASP A 25 1.97 8.30 0.24
N ASP A 26 1.14 7.73 -0.63
CA ASP A 26 -0.07 7.01 -0.25
C ASP A 26 0.27 5.66 0.40
N LEU A 27 1.25 4.96 -0.16
CA LEU A 27 1.82 3.76 0.45
C LEU A 27 2.37 4.09 1.85
N LEU A 28 2.94 5.28 2.06
CA LEU A 28 3.50 5.68 3.35
C LEU A 28 2.38 5.90 4.39
N VAL A 29 1.26 6.48 3.97
CA VAL A 29 0.07 6.63 4.81
C VAL A 29 -0.49 5.26 5.22
N ILE A 30 -0.55 4.31 4.28
CA ILE A 30 -0.94 2.92 4.55
C ILE A 30 0.02 2.29 5.57
N ALA A 31 1.32 2.33 5.30
CA ALA A 31 2.34 1.73 6.15
C ALA A 31 2.31 2.28 7.58
N ASN A 32 2.18 3.60 7.76
CA ASN A 32 2.14 4.23 9.08
C ASN A 32 0.86 3.93 9.86
N TYR A 33 -0.23 3.57 9.19
CA TYR A 33 -1.48 3.18 9.84
C TYR A 33 -1.52 1.70 10.24
N TYR A 34 -1.11 0.81 9.32
CA TYR A 34 -1.20 -0.63 9.52
C TYR A 34 0.06 -1.26 10.14
N GLY A 35 1.22 -0.63 10.00
CA GLY A 35 2.48 -1.15 10.51
C GLY A 35 2.67 -0.90 12.00
N THR A 36 3.45 -1.78 12.64
CA THR A 36 3.65 -1.79 14.09
C THR A 36 4.82 -0.94 14.57
N GLN A 37 5.77 -0.61 13.69
CA GLN A 37 7.01 0.12 14.00
C GLN A 37 7.00 1.57 13.47
N SER A 38 5.80 2.15 13.30
CA SER A 38 5.58 3.54 12.90
C SER A 38 6.26 4.54 13.87
N PRO A 39 6.83 5.67 13.38
CA PRO A 39 6.73 6.18 12.02
C PRO A 39 7.76 5.61 11.03
N TYR A 40 7.28 5.31 9.83
CA TYR A 40 8.09 4.96 8.66
C TYR A 40 8.41 6.20 7.82
N GLN A 41 9.60 6.22 7.21
CA GLN A 41 10.09 7.32 6.36
C GLN A 41 10.05 6.99 4.87
N HIS A 42 10.09 5.71 4.54
CA HIS A 42 10.09 5.22 3.16
C HIS A 42 9.32 3.90 3.09
N THR A 43 8.66 3.68 1.96
CA THR A 43 7.95 2.44 1.69
C THR A 43 7.86 2.19 0.19
N GLN A 44 7.78 0.92 -0.17
CA GLN A 44 7.54 0.46 -1.52
C GLN A 44 6.78 -0.87 -1.47
N VAL A 45 5.95 -1.12 -2.47
CA VAL A 45 5.36 -2.44 -2.70
C VAL A 45 6.47 -3.39 -3.12
N GLN A 46 6.64 -4.46 -2.35
CA GLN A 46 7.57 -5.54 -2.63
C GLN A 46 6.88 -6.65 -3.43
N ASP A 47 5.65 -7.01 -3.05
CA ASP A 47 4.85 -8.00 -3.77
C ASP A 47 3.36 -7.82 -3.44
N ILE A 48 2.51 -8.42 -4.27
CA ILE A 48 1.06 -8.44 -4.05
C ILE A 48 0.53 -9.86 -4.21
N TYR A 49 -0.29 -10.26 -3.25
CA TYR A 49 -0.93 -11.56 -3.13
C TYR A 49 -2.45 -11.41 -3.21
N GLU A 50 -3.16 -12.51 -3.46
CA GLU A 50 -4.64 -12.51 -3.48
C GLU A 50 -5.23 -11.95 -2.17
N GLU A 51 -4.57 -12.24 -1.05
CA GLU A 51 -5.00 -11.84 0.29
C GLU A 51 -4.56 -10.44 0.70
N GLY A 52 -3.53 -9.85 0.08
CA GLY A 52 -2.98 -8.58 0.56
C GLY A 52 -1.71 -8.12 -0.14
N VAL A 53 -1.21 -6.98 0.32
CA VAL A 53 0.01 -6.33 -0.19
C VAL A 53 1.15 -6.47 0.81
N LEU A 54 2.34 -6.80 0.31
CA LEU A 54 3.58 -6.79 1.08
C LEU A 54 4.34 -5.51 0.79
N LEU A 55 4.57 -4.71 1.83
CA LEU A 55 5.34 -3.48 1.77
C LEU A 55 6.72 -3.71 2.38
N HIS A 56 7.75 -3.27 1.68
CA HIS A 56 9.07 -3.04 2.27
C HIS A 56 9.07 -1.62 2.85
N VAL A 57 9.33 -1.49 4.15
CA VAL A 57 9.28 -0.22 4.87
C VAL A 57 10.62 0.08 5.51
N VAL A 58 10.93 1.37 5.69
CA VAL A 58 12.12 1.82 6.42
C VAL A 58 11.67 2.79 7.51
N THR A 59 12.03 2.49 8.76
CA THR A 59 11.77 3.36 9.92
C THR A 59 12.64 4.61 9.87
N MET A 60 12.30 5.63 10.68
CA MET A 60 13.12 6.83 10.85
C MET A 60 14.57 6.55 11.30
N ASN A 61 14.80 5.42 11.95
CA ASN A 61 16.14 5.01 12.42
C ASN A 61 16.93 4.24 11.33
N GLY A 62 16.40 4.14 10.11
CA GLY A 62 17.04 3.42 9.00
C GLY A 62 16.88 1.90 9.08
N ILE A 63 16.05 1.38 9.99
CA ILE A 63 15.78 -0.07 10.09
C ILE A 63 14.77 -0.43 9.01
N ALA A 64 15.15 -1.37 8.13
CA ALA A 64 14.26 -1.95 7.13
C ALA A 64 13.46 -3.11 7.72
N ASP A 65 12.19 -3.20 7.35
CA ASP A 65 11.25 -4.24 7.78
C ASP A 65 10.22 -4.53 6.67
N GLU A 66 9.42 -5.57 6.85
CA GLU A 66 8.33 -5.94 5.96
C GLU A 66 6.98 -5.83 6.68
N VAL A 67 5.98 -5.22 6.03
CA VAL A 67 4.61 -5.12 6.55
C VAL A 67 3.66 -5.74 5.56
N PHE A 68 2.98 -6.81 5.97
CA PHE A 68 1.93 -7.45 5.16
C PHE A 68 0.55 -6.94 5.59
N ILE A 69 -0.22 -6.45 4.63
CA ILE A 69 -1.51 -5.80 4.87
C ILE A 69 -2.58 -6.52 4.06
N GLU A 70 -3.54 -7.09 4.78
CA GLU A 70 -4.65 -7.84 4.17
C GLU A 70 -5.66 -6.90 3.50
N PHE A 71 -6.18 -7.31 2.35
CA PHE A 71 -7.26 -6.60 1.68
C PHE A 71 -8.58 -6.83 2.41
N SER A 72 -9.30 -5.73 2.67
CA SER A 72 -10.59 -5.76 3.37
C SER A 72 -11.81 -5.77 2.44
N ILE A 73 -11.61 -5.58 1.13
CA ILE A 73 -12.68 -5.55 0.13
C ILE A 73 -12.37 -6.50 -1.04
N LYS A 74 -13.43 -6.84 -1.78
CA LYS A 74 -13.31 -7.46 -3.11
C LYS A 74 -13.27 -6.37 -4.18
N GLY A 75 -12.70 -6.69 -5.34
CA GLY A 75 -12.52 -5.74 -6.45
C GLY A 75 -11.26 -6.06 -7.24
N THR A 76 -10.88 -5.16 -8.14
CA THR A 76 -9.58 -5.17 -8.81
C THR A 76 -8.45 -4.95 -7.80
N LEU A 77 -7.22 -5.25 -8.19
CA LEU A 77 -6.07 -5.07 -7.30
C LEU A 77 -5.88 -3.60 -6.90
N GLU A 78 -6.03 -2.70 -7.87
CA GLU A 78 -5.97 -1.25 -7.66
C GLU A 78 -7.06 -0.77 -6.70
N GLU A 79 -8.32 -1.20 -6.89
CA GLU A 79 -9.42 -0.83 -6.00
C GLU A 79 -9.15 -1.25 -4.54
N ARG A 80 -8.60 -2.46 -4.35
CA ARG A 80 -8.27 -2.96 -3.01
C ARG A 80 -7.16 -2.13 -2.35
N ILE A 81 -6.12 -1.74 -3.09
CA ILE A 81 -5.03 -0.90 -2.59
C ILE A 81 -5.50 0.53 -2.31
N LEU A 82 -6.29 1.10 -3.23
CA LEU A 82 -6.89 2.41 -3.08
C LEU A 82 -7.77 2.48 -1.83
N TYR A 83 -8.52 1.41 -1.56
CA TYR A 83 -9.34 1.33 -0.36
C TYR A 83 -8.49 1.35 0.92
N LEU A 84 -7.35 0.65 0.95
CA LEU A 84 -6.42 0.70 2.09
C LEU A 84 -5.92 2.13 2.34
N ALA A 85 -5.51 2.85 1.29
CA ALA A 85 -5.08 4.25 1.41
C ALA A 85 -6.20 5.15 1.93
N PHE A 86 -7.38 5.06 1.32
CA PHE A 86 -8.56 5.81 1.74
C PHE A 86 -8.92 5.54 3.21
N TYR A 87 -8.96 4.28 3.62
CA TYR A 87 -9.27 3.89 4.99
C TYR A 87 -8.23 4.44 5.97
N ALA A 88 -6.93 4.26 5.67
CA ALA A 88 -5.84 4.78 6.48
C ALA A 88 -5.90 6.31 6.63
N MET A 89 -6.16 7.05 5.54
CA MET A 89 -6.31 8.51 5.58
C MET A 89 -7.47 8.94 6.46
N THR A 90 -8.65 8.36 6.25
CA THR A 90 -9.87 8.70 7.00
C THR A 90 -9.72 8.41 8.49
N LYS A 91 -9.05 7.32 8.87
CA LYS A 91 -8.80 6.97 10.27
C LYS A 91 -7.75 7.83 10.95
N GLN A 92 -6.79 8.37 10.19
CA GLN A 92 -5.77 9.29 10.72
C GLN A 92 -6.24 10.76 10.73
N GLY A 93 -7.48 11.04 10.32
CA GLY A 93 -7.99 12.41 10.22
C GLY A 93 -7.32 13.22 9.12
N LEU A 94 -6.63 12.55 8.18
CA LEU A 94 -6.02 13.19 7.03
C LEU A 94 -7.12 13.52 6.01
N SER A 95 -7.15 14.78 5.55
CA SER A 95 -8.14 15.21 4.57
C SER A 95 -7.84 14.61 3.21
N LEU A 96 -8.87 14.01 2.58
CA LEU A 96 -8.83 13.50 1.20
C LEU A 96 -8.64 14.61 0.15
N THR A 97 -8.51 15.87 0.57
CA THR A 97 -8.51 17.06 -0.30
C THR A 97 -7.32 17.15 -1.24
N GLY A 98 -6.26 16.35 -1.07
CA GLY A 98 -5.11 16.29 -1.98
C GLY A 98 -5.10 15.07 -2.94
N ASN A 99 -5.55 13.90 -2.49
CA ASN A 99 -5.23 12.63 -3.19
C ASN A 99 -6.36 12.06 -4.04
N LYS A 100 -7.57 12.62 -4.00
CA LYS A 100 -8.66 12.25 -4.93
C LYS A 100 -8.30 12.45 -6.40
N HIS A 101 -7.36 13.35 -6.71
CA HIS A 101 -6.98 13.64 -8.10
C HIS A 101 -5.74 12.89 -8.60
N LYS A 102 -4.95 12.26 -7.73
CA LYS A 102 -3.80 11.47 -8.17
C LYS A 102 -4.15 10.00 -8.35
N PHE A 103 -5.07 9.45 -7.55
CA PHE A 103 -5.46 8.05 -7.66
C PHE A 103 -6.56 7.73 -8.70
N LEU A 104 -7.29 8.75 -9.17
CA LEU A 104 -8.43 8.56 -10.08
C LEU A 104 -8.14 9.07 -11.51
N LYS A 105 -6.89 9.34 -11.84
CA LYS A 105 -6.53 9.99 -13.10
C LYS A 105 -5.58 9.14 -13.93
#